data_AF-A0A2V9QGW2-F1
#
_entry.id   AF-A0A2V9QGW2-F1
#
_cell.length_a   1.000
_cell.length_b   1.000
_cell.length_c   1.000
_cell.angle_alpha   90.00
_cell.angle_beta   90.00
_cell.angle_gamma   90.00
#
_symmetry.space_group_name_H-M   'P 1'
#
loop_
_entity.id
_entity.type
_entity.pdbx_description
1 polymer ?
#
loop_
_entity_poly.entity_id
_entity_poly.type
_entity_poly.pdbx_seq_one_letter_code
_entity_poly.pdbx_strand_id
1 'polypeptide(L)' 'MDVERIINDIEQLEEMFEAADIRPLNAGDISAANRRHDEALAHSPWFRLWQSYGVCCRTEAPVLHLPGAES' A
#
# COMPACT_ATOMS: atom_id res chain seq x y z
N MET A 1 42.18 -12.15 6.51
CA MET A 1 40.75 -11.93 6.19
C MET A 1 40.17 -13.30 5.88
N ASP A 2 39.08 -13.68 6.53
CA ASP A 2 38.48 -15.00 6.36
C ASP A 2 37.36 -14.91 5.32
N VAL A 3 37.62 -15.47 4.12
CA VAL A 3 36.74 -15.34 2.96
C VAL A 3 35.44 -16.11 3.16
N GLU A 4 35.51 -17.31 3.76
CA GLU A 4 34.33 -18.15 4.02
C GLU A 4 33.39 -17.47 5.01
N ARG A 5 33.96 -16.83 6.05
CA ARG A 5 33.18 -16.02 6.98
C ARG A 5 32.46 -14.87 6.29
N ILE A 6 33.12 -14.19 5.35
CA ILE A 6 32.51 -13.07 4.62
C ILE A 6 31.38 -13.54 3.71
N ILE A 7 31.54 -14.67 3.03
CA ILE A 7 30.50 -15.26 2.18
C ILE A 7 29.28 -15.59 3.04
N ASN A 8 29.47 -16.29 4.16
CA ASN A 8 28.39 -16.64 5.08
C ASN A 8 27.70 -15.40 5.70
N ASP A 9 28.43 -14.32 5.95
CA ASP A 9 27.84 -13.06 6.44
C ASP A 9 26.98 -12.39 5.35
N ILE A 10 27.39 -12.46 4.07
CA ILE A 10 26.60 -11.94 2.95
C ILE A 10 25.34 -12.77 2.76
N GLU A 11 25.44 -14.09 2.73
CA GLU A 11 24.30 -14.99 2.56
C GLU A 11 23.24 -14.78 3.65
N GLN A 12 23.65 -14.63 4.91
CA GLN A 12 22.72 -14.30 6.00
C GLN A 12 22.04 -12.94 5.84
N LEU A 13 22.73 -11.94 5.29
CA LEU A 13 22.13 -10.63 5.02
C LEU A 13 21.13 -10.69 3.87
N GLU A 14 21.42 -11.47 2.84
CA GLU A 14 20.51 -11.72 1.73
C GLU A 14 19.25 -12.43 2.21
N GLU A 15 19.38 -13.50 2.99
CA GLU A 15 18.24 -14.21 3.60
C GLU A 15 17.37 -13.28 4.47
N MET A 16 18.01 -12.43 5.28
CA MET A 16 17.29 -11.46 6.12
C MET A 16 16.54 -10.41 5.29
N PHE A 17 17.07 -10.02 4.13
CA PHE A 17 16.43 -9.04 3.25
C PHE A 17 15.30 -9.64 2.41
N GLU A 18 15.39 -10.91 2.04
CA GLU A 18 14.33 -11.65 1.35
C GLU A 18 13.19 -12.07 2.28
N ALA A 19 13.44 -12.14 3.59
CA ALA A 19 12.42 -12.44 4.57
C ALA A 19 11.28 -11.42 4.53
N ALA A 20 10.04 -11.92 4.62
CA ALA A 20 8.87 -11.05 4.68
C ALA A 20 8.94 -10.14 5.92
N ASP A 21 8.67 -8.84 5.72
CA ASP A 21 8.51 -7.92 6.86
C ASP A 21 7.20 -8.25 7.59
N ILE A 22 7.33 -8.92 8.73
CA ILE A 22 6.21 -9.37 9.57
C ILE A 22 5.80 -8.34 10.63
N ARG A 23 6.41 -7.14 10.64
CA ARG A 23 6.03 -6.10 11.59
C ARG A 23 4.58 -5.66 11.33
N PRO A 24 3.85 -5.20 12.37
CA PRO A 24 2.55 -4.58 12.16
C PRO A 24 2.65 -3.39 11.21
N LEU A 25 1.72 -3.28 10.27
CA LEU A 25 1.67 -2.17 9.33
C LEU A 25 1.49 -0.85 10.07
N ASN A 26 2.35 0.11 9.75
CA ASN A 26 2.21 1.49 10.19
C ASN A 26 1.45 2.33 9.14
N ALA A 27 1.13 3.58 9.50
CA ALA A 27 0.40 4.49 8.62
C ALA A 27 1.14 4.78 7.29
N GLY A 28 2.47 4.82 7.32
CA GLY A 28 3.32 4.98 6.14
C GLY A 28 3.25 3.77 5.21
N ASP A 29 3.26 2.55 5.76
CA ASP A 29 3.14 1.30 4.98
C ASP A 29 1.79 1.25 4.27
N ILE A 30 0.72 1.57 4.98
CA ILE A 30 -0.65 1.64 4.43
C ILE A 30 -0.72 2.71 3.34
N SER A 31 -0.15 3.89 3.58
CA SER A 31 -0.08 4.96 2.58
C SER A 31 0.68 4.53 1.32
N ALA A 32 1.81 3.84 1.47
CA ALA A 32 2.60 3.35 0.35
C ALA A 32 1.88 2.25 -0.44
N ALA A 33 1.21 1.31 0.25
CA ALA A 33 0.40 0.28 -0.38
C ALA A 33 -0.76 0.89 -1.18
N ASN A 34 -1.44 1.89 -0.61
CA ASN A 34 -2.52 2.62 -1.29
C ASN A 34 -2.01 3.33 -2.54
N ARG A 35 -0.87 4.04 -2.49
CA ARG A 35 -0.28 4.65 -3.70
C ARG A 35 0.00 3.63 -4.80
N ARG A 36 0.61 2.49 -4.46
CA ARG A 36 0.89 1.43 -5.43
C ARG A 36 -0.38 0.87 -6.05
N HIS A 37 -1.41 0.66 -5.24
CA HIS A 37 -2.72 0.21 -5.69
C HIS A 37 -3.35 1.21 -6.67
N ASP A 38 -3.30 2.50 -6.32
CA ASP A 38 -3.86 3.58 -7.13
C ASP A 38 -3.14 3.69 -8.48
N GLU A 39 -1.81 3.59 -8.49
CA GLU A 39 -0.99 3.55 -9.71
C GLU A 39 -1.35 2.35 -10.59
N ALA A 40 -1.48 1.15 -10.00
CA ALA A 40 -1.81 -0.07 -10.73
C ALA A 40 -3.21 -0.01 -11.37
N LEU A 41 -4.17 0.62 -10.69
CA LEU A 41 -5.56 0.72 -11.15
C LEU A 41 -5.89 2.02 -11.86
N ALA A 42 -4.96 2.95 -12.03
CA ALA A 42 -5.17 4.25 -12.67
C ALA A 42 -5.80 4.16 -14.08
N HIS A 43 -5.63 3.02 -14.76
CA HIS A 43 -6.19 2.76 -16.09
C HIS A 43 -7.57 2.09 -16.06
N SER A 44 -8.01 1.58 -14.92
CA SER A 44 -9.29 0.89 -14.78
C SER A 44 -10.46 1.90 -14.83
N PRO A 45 -11.42 1.73 -15.75
CA PRO A 45 -12.61 2.57 -15.81
C PRO A 45 -13.42 2.55 -14.51
N TRP A 46 -13.50 1.39 -13.86
CA TRP A 46 -14.19 1.21 -12.59
C TRP A 46 -13.50 1.94 -11.45
N PHE A 47 -12.17 1.89 -11.42
CA PHE A 47 -11.38 2.59 -10.41
C PHE A 47 -11.55 4.10 -10.50
N ARG A 48 -11.50 4.66 -11.71
CA ARG A 48 -11.78 6.09 -11.96
C ARG A 48 -13.18 6.49 -11.53
N LEU A 49 -14.18 5.64 -11.81
CA LEU A 49 -15.56 5.86 -11.39
C LEU A 49 -15.69 5.90 -9.86
N TRP A 50 -15.12 4.92 -9.16
CA TRP A 50 -15.15 4.89 -7.69
C TRP A 50 -14.40 6.06 -7.07
N GLN A 51 -13.30 6.49 -7.67
CA GLN A 51 -12.58 7.69 -7.25
C GLN A 51 -13.45 8.94 -7.40
N SER A 52 -14.20 9.09 -8.49
CA SER A 52 -15.11 10.25 -8.67
C SER A 52 -16.23 10.30 -7.64
N TYR A 53 -16.67 9.13 -7.15
CA TYR A 53 -17.65 9.03 -6.05
C TYR A 53 -17.01 9.09 -4.65
N GLY A 54 -15.68 9.14 -4.55
CA GLY A 54 -14.98 9.15 -3.26
C GLY A 54 -15.04 7.82 -2.50
N VAL A 55 -15.34 6.72 -3.20
CA VAL A 55 -15.40 5.37 -2.62
C VAL A 55 -13.99 4.79 -2.45
N CYS A 56 -13.04 5.16 -3.32
CA CYS A 56 -11.64 4.85 -3.13
C CYS A 56 -10.83 6.07 -2.66
N CYS A 57 -9.78 5.77 -1.90
CA CYS A 57 -8.60 6.59 -1.80
C CYS A 57 -8.81 7.90 -1.00
N ARG A 58 -9.64 7.86 0.06
CA ARG A 58 -9.86 9.00 0.95
C ARG A 58 -9.18 8.85 2.31
N THR A 59 -8.78 9.98 2.89
CA THR A 59 -8.44 10.10 4.32
C THR A 59 -9.69 10.34 5.19
N GLU A 60 -10.81 10.78 4.59
CA GLU A 60 -12.09 11.05 5.27
C GLU A 60 -13.26 10.32 4.62
N ALA A 61 -14.30 10.01 5.40
CA ALA A 61 -15.45 9.26 4.92
C ALA A 61 -16.17 9.96 3.75
N PRO A 62 -16.66 9.24 2.73
CA PRO A 62 -17.55 9.81 1.73
C PRO A 62 -18.87 10.22 2.38
N VAL A 63 -19.17 11.51 2.35
CA VAL A 63 -20.51 12.02 2.70
C VAL A 63 -21.44 11.66 1.54
N LEU A 64 -22.26 10.65 1.75
CA LEU A 64 -23.25 10.21 0.78
C LEU A 64 -24.48 11.13 0.90
N HIS A 65 -24.67 12.02 -0.07
CA HIS A 65 -25.94 12.73 -0.22
C HIS A 65 -26.95 11.81 -0.91
N LEU A 66 -27.80 11.18 -0.10
CA LEU A 66 -28.99 10.51 -0.58
C LEU A 66 -30.01 11.57 -1.05
N PRO A 67 -30.65 11.40 -2.22
CA PRO A 67 -31.71 12.30 -2.65
C PRO A 67 -32.92 12.11 -1.72
N GLY A 68 -33.12 13.03 -0.78
CA GLY A 68 -34.24 12.99 0.17
C GLY A 68 -34.03 13.66 1.53
N ALA A 69 -32.90 14.34 1.77
CA ALA A 69 -32.75 15.21 2.94
C ALA A 69 -32.88 16.68 2.52
N GLU A 70 -34.12 17.13 2.43
CA GLU A 70 -34.49 18.54 2.41
C GLU A 70 -34.46 19.10 3.85
N SER A 71 -33.87 20.30 3.97
CA SER A 71 -33.46 21.09 5.16
C SER A 71 -33.92 20.69 6.56
#